data_AF-A0A497KVZ7-F1
#
_entry.id   AF-A0A497KVZ7-F1
#
_cell.length_a   1.000
_cell.length_b   1.000
_cell.length_c   1.000
_cell.angle_alpha   90.00
_cell.angle_beta   90.00
_cell.angle_gamma   90.00
#
_symmetry.space_group_name_H-M   'P 1'
#
loop_
_entity.id
_entity.type
_entity.pdbx_description
1 polymer ?
#
loop_
_entity_poly.entity_id
_entity_poly.type
_entity_poly.pdbx_seq_one_letter_code
_entity_poly.pdbx_strand_id
1 'polypeptide(L)' 'RRDFVIQGVQDNIVWLGERRLLFVDVDGNRFEIPDYSSLDKKSASLLEEVLF' A
#
# COMPACT_ATOMS: atom_id res chain seq x y z
N ARG A 1 22.10 -11.36 12.42
CA ARG A 1 21.74 -10.14 11.66
C ARG A 1 20.60 -10.57 10.74
N ARG A 2 19.35 -10.14 11.00
CA ARG A 2 18.25 -10.38 10.06
C ARG A 2 18.37 -9.29 9.01
N ASP A 3 18.82 -9.66 7.82
CA ASP A 3 18.80 -8.76 6.69
C ASP A 3 17.32 -8.62 6.28
N PHE A 4 16.72 -7.47 6.60
CA PHE A 4 15.40 -7.12 6.08
C PHE A 4 15.59 -6.84 4.59
N VAL A 5 15.30 -7.85 3.77
CA VAL A 5 15.16 -7.67 2.33
C VAL A 5 13.77 -7.08 2.12
N ILE A 6 13.69 -5.75 2.14
CA ILE A 6 12.53 -5.06 1.60
C ILE A 6 12.67 -5.18 0.08
N GLN A 7 12.19 -6.29 -0.51
CA GLN A 7 11.71 -6.24 -1.89
C GLN A 7 10.77 -5.03 -1.95
N GLY A 8 11.02 -4.11 -2.87
CA GLY A 8 10.69 -2.69 -2.72
C GLY A 8 9.26 -2.48 -2.22
N VAL A 9 8.99 -1.44 -1.44
CA VAL A 9 7.66 -1.16 -0.86
C VAL A 9 6.52 -1.25 -1.90
N GLN A 10 6.83 -0.97 -3.16
CA GLN A 10 5.97 -1.12 -4.34
C GLN A 10 5.59 -2.58 -4.70
N ASP A 11 6.45 -3.57 -4.41
CA ASP A 11 6.18 -5.00 -4.68
C ASP A 11 5.02 -5.55 -3.83
N ASN A 12 4.67 -4.86 -2.76
CA ASN A 12 3.63 -5.23 -1.81
C ASN A 12 2.31 -4.45 -2.00
N ILE A 13 2.22 -3.64 -3.05
CA ILE A 13 1.02 -2.87 -3.41
C ILE A 13 0.50 -3.36 -4.75
N VAL A 14 -0.73 -3.88 -4.74
CA VAL A 14 -1.39 -4.38 -5.94
C VAL A 14 -2.55 -3.47 -6.30
N TRP A 15 -2.54 -2.97 -7.53
CA TRP A 15 -3.69 -2.28 -8.13
C TRP A 15 -4.73 -3.31 -8.55
N LEU A 16 -5.88 -3.31 -7.88
CA LEU A 16 -7.03 -4.17 -8.21
C LEU A 16 -8.04 -3.47 -9.14
N GLY A 17 -7.77 -2.22 -9.49
CA GLY A 17 -8.55 -1.37 -10.38
C GLY A 17 -8.00 0.06 -10.37
N GLU A 18 -8.64 0.98 -11.09
CA GLU A 18 -8.17 2.37 -11.20
C GLU A 18 -8.05 3.08 -9.85
N ARG A 19 -8.93 2.75 -8.90
CA ARG A 19 -9.02 3.39 -7.58
C ARG A 19 -8.89 2.44 -6.40
N ARG A 20 -8.61 1.16 -6.67
CA ARG A 20 -8.65 0.08 -5.69
C ARG A 20 -7.26 -0.50 -5.46
N LEU A 21 -6.82 -0.49 -4.21
CA LEU A 21 -5.49 -0.96 -3.81
C LEU A 21 -5.58 -2.12 -2.83
N LEU A 22 -4.61 -3.01 -2.91
CA LEU A 22 -4.37 -4.06 -1.93
C LEU A 22 -2.94 -3.94 -1.42
N PHE A 23 -2.80 -3.77 -0.12
CA PHE A 23 -1.53 -3.81 0.58
C PHE A 23 -1.32 -5.19 1.17
N VAL A 24 -0.12 -5.71 1.03
CA VAL A 24 0.32 -6.95 1.66
C VAL A 24 1.48 -6.63 2.60
N ASP A 25 1.34 -6.90 3.89
CA ASP A 25 2.46 -6.69 4.82
C ASP A 25 3.48 -7.85 4.78
N VAL A 26 4.57 -7.72 5.55
CA VAL A 26 5.65 -8.72 5.62
C VAL A 26 5.21 -10.07 6.18
N ASP A 27 4.10 -10.11 6.92
CA ASP A 27 3.51 -11.33 7.47
C ASP A 27 2.45 -11.93 6.52
N GLY A 28 2.16 -11.25 5.40
CA GLY A 28 1.18 -11.66 4.40
C GLY A 28 -0.25 -11.21 4.70
N ASN A 29 -0.45 -10.36 5.71
CA ASN A 29 -1.77 -9.77 5.97
C ASN A 29 -2.16 -8.84 4.83
N ARG A 30 -3.46 -8.84 4.52
CA ARG A 30 -4.01 -8.16 3.35
C ARG A 30 -4.94 -7.05 3.80
N PHE A 31 -4.65 -5.83 3.35
CA PHE A 31 -5.45 -4.65 3.63
C PHE A 31 -5.91 -4.03 2.32
N GLU A 32 -7.22 -4.01 2.13
CA GLU A 32 -7.83 -3.46 0.93
C GLU A 32 -8.24 -2.01 1.15
N ILE A 33 -7.95 -1.15 0.18
CA ILE A 33 -8.53 0.19 0.04
C ILE A 33 -9.45 0.16 -1.19
N PRO A 34 -10.78 0.05 -1.01
CA PRO A 34 -11.73 -0.08 -2.13
C PRO A 34 -11.72 1.12 -3.08
N ASP A 35 -11.60 2.33 -2.54
CA ASP A 35 -11.53 3.58 -3.27
C ASP A 35 -10.62 4.59 -2.54
N TYR A 36 -9.36 4.71 -2.95
CA TYR A 36 -8.41 5.60 -2.26
C TYR A 36 -8.72 7.08 -2.43
N SER A 37 -9.60 7.47 -3.37
CA SER A 37 -10.05 8.87 -3.46
C SER A 37 -10.98 9.28 -2.33
N SER A 38 -11.55 8.31 -1.61
CA SER A 38 -12.47 8.54 -0.50
C SER A 38 -11.75 8.70 0.84
N LEU A 39 -10.41 8.59 0.85
CA LEU A 39 -9.59 8.78 2.03
C LEU A 39 -9.71 10.21 2.55
N ASP A 40 -9.67 10.35 3.87
CA ASP A 40 -9.46 11.65 4.49
C ASP A 40 -8.07 12.20 4.10
N LYS A 41 -7.90 13.51 4.21
CA LYS A 41 -6.66 14.19 3.78
C LYS A 41 -5.39 13.59 4.39
N LYS A 42 -5.43 13.18 5.66
CA LYS A 42 -4.26 12.65 6.34
C LYS A 42 -3.88 11.29 5.76
N SER A 43 -4.87 10.41 5.56
CA SER A 43 -4.66 9.10 4.98
C SER A 43 -4.22 9.17 3.51
N ALA A 44 -4.76 10.12 2.75
CA ALA A 44 -4.35 10.36 1.36
C ALA A 44 -2.89 10.82 1.24
N SER A 45 -2.43 11.74 2.10
CA SER A 45 -1.02 12.17 2.10
C SER A 45 -0.06 11.03 2.41
N LEU A 46 -0.41 10.15 3.35
CA LEU A 46 0.39 8.95 3.64
C LEU A 46 0.46 7.99 2.44
N LEU A 47 -0.64 7.88 1.69
CA LEU A 47 -0.67 7.06 0.49
C LEU A 47 0.21 7.64 -0.61
N GLU A 48 0.20 8.96 -0.79
CA GLU A 48 1.03 9.66 -1.78
C GLU A 48 2.53 9.45 -1.50
N GLU A 49 2.97 9.53 -0.24
CA GLU A 49 4.38 9.29 0.17
C GLU A 49 4.88 7.87 -0.15
N VAL A 50 3.97 6.91 -0.27
CA VAL A 50 4.29 5.51 -0.53
C VAL A 50 4.24 5.18 -2.02
N LEU A 51 3.32 5.80 -2.76
CA LEU A 51 3.11 5.52 -4.18
C LEU A 51 4.04 6.30 -5.12
N PHE A 52 4.51 7.49 -4.73
CA PHE A 52 5.28 8.42 -5.57
C PHE A 52 6.62 8.79 -4.94
#